data_AF-A0A819HUL7-F1
#
_entry.id   AF-A0A819HUL7-F1
#
_cell.length_a   1.000
_cell.length_b   1.000
_cell.length_c   1.000
_cell.angle_alpha   90.00
_cell.angle_beta   90.00
_cell.angle_gamma   90.00
#
_symmetry.space_group_name_H-M   'P 1'
#
loop_
_entity.id
_entity.type
_entity.pdbx_description
1 polymer ?
#
loop_
_entity_poly.entity_id
_entity_poly.type
_entity_poly.pdbx_seq_one_letter_code
_entity_poly.pdbx_strand_id
1 'polypeptide(L)'
;MSNLLEQLRESTTIVADTGDFESIKKYKPTDATTNPSLILAAANMKQYDNLIEDVINKCRVSTEVDARLSFDCQGQINKAKHLIDLYEKRGISKERILIKLSSTWEGIQAAKELEDKYGIHCNMTLIFSFVQALACADAQVTLISPFVGRIYD
;
A
#
# COMPACT_ATOMS: atom_id res chain seq x y z
N MET A 1 -12.77 -16.49 -26.38
CA MET A 1 -11.86 -17.22 -25.47
C MET A 1 -11.41 -16.26 -24.38
N SER A 2 -11.42 -16.70 -23.12
CA SER A 2 -10.86 -15.95 -21.99
C SER A 2 -9.35 -15.74 -22.22
N ASN A 3 -8.85 -14.51 -22.00
CA ASN A 3 -7.40 -14.24 -22.04
C ASN A 3 -6.76 -14.59 -20.69
N LEU A 4 -5.43 -14.58 -20.60
CA LEU A 4 -4.71 -14.96 -19.38
C LEU A 4 -5.08 -14.11 -18.15
N LEU A 5 -5.36 -12.81 -18.34
CA LEU A 5 -5.74 -11.93 -17.24
C LEU A 5 -7.11 -12.30 -16.68
N GLU A 6 -8.08 -12.61 -17.55
CA GLU A 6 -9.42 -13.03 -17.13
C GLU A 6 -9.40 -14.39 -16.42
N GLN A 7 -8.56 -15.34 -16.86
CA GLN A 7 -8.35 -16.60 -16.13
C GLN A 7 -7.71 -16.36 -14.75
N LEU A 8 -6.75 -15.43 -14.65
CA LEU A 8 -6.09 -15.14 -13.38
C LEU A 8 -7.06 -14.56 -12.34
N ARG A 9 -8.03 -13.74 -12.76
CA ARG A 9 -9.07 -13.19 -11.88
C ARG A 9 -9.91 -14.26 -11.18
N GLU A 10 -10.07 -15.43 -11.78
CA GLU A 10 -10.85 -16.53 -11.21
C GLU A 10 -10.17 -17.16 -9.97
N SER A 11 -8.86 -16.96 -9.83
CA SER A 11 -8.05 -17.61 -8.78
C SER A 11 -7.33 -16.63 -7.84
N THR A 12 -7.18 -15.35 -8.22
CA THR A 12 -6.40 -14.38 -7.46
C THR A 12 -6.99 -12.97 -7.58
N THR A 13 -6.98 -12.23 -6.46
CA THR A 13 -7.29 -10.80 -6.45
C THR A 13 -6.23 -10.03 -7.23
N ILE A 14 -6.63 -9.35 -8.29
CA ILE A 14 -5.71 -8.58 -9.14
C ILE A 14 -5.47 -7.21 -8.52
N VAL A 15 -4.20 -6.89 -8.29
CA VAL A 15 -3.74 -5.59 -7.79
C VAL A 15 -2.84 -4.95 -8.84
N ALA A 16 -3.03 -3.66 -9.13
CA ALA A 16 -2.14 -2.94 -10.03
C ALA A 16 -1.02 -2.25 -9.23
N ASP A 17 0.24 -2.57 -9.56
CA ASP A 17 1.41 -1.91 -8.98
C ASP A 17 1.84 -0.71 -9.82
N THR A 18 1.06 0.37 -9.73
CA THR A 18 1.29 1.57 -10.54
C THR A 18 0.62 2.80 -9.92
N GLY A 19 1.23 3.98 -10.15
CA GLY A 19 0.59 5.28 -9.94
C GLY A 19 -0.12 5.81 -11.19
N ASP A 20 -0.08 5.09 -12.31
CA ASP A 20 -0.70 5.50 -13.57
C ASP A 20 -2.19 5.13 -13.64
N PHE A 21 -3.01 6.15 -13.76
CA PHE A 21 -4.47 6.02 -13.74
C PHE A 21 -5.05 5.38 -15.01
N GLU A 22 -4.43 5.58 -16.16
CA GLU A 22 -4.92 4.99 -17.41
C GLU A 22 -4.78 3.46 -17.38
N SER A 23 -3.69 2.96 -16.78
CA SER A 23 -3.53 1.54 -16.47
C SER A 23 -4.64 1.02 -15.54
N ILE A 24 -4.98 1.76 -14.47
CA ILE A 24 -6.06 1.38 -13.54
C ILE A 24 -7.41 1.32 -14.27
N LYS A 25 -7.74 2.31 -15.11
CA LYS A 25 -8.97 2.31 -15.92
C LYS A 25 -9.03 1.14 -16.90
N LYS A 26 -7.93 0.87 -17.60
CA LYS A 26 -7.83 -0.18 -18.60
C LYS A 26 -7.98 -1.57 -17.98
N TYR A 27 -7.26 -1.82 -16.89
CA TYR A 27 -7.16 -3.14 -16.30
C TYR A 27 -8.12 -3.38 -15.14
N LYS A 28 -8.83 -2.37 -14.62
CA LYS A 28 -9.85 -2.51 -13.55
C LYS A 28 -9.42 -3.49 -12.44
N PRO A 29 -8.27 -3.23 -11.77
CA PRO A 29 -7.83 -4.07 -10.67
C PRO A 29 -8.77 -3.91 -9.47
N THR A 30 -8.72 -4.85 -8.52
CA THR A 30 -9.44 -4.74 -7.25
C THR A 30 -8.82 -3.68 -6.35
N ASP A 31 -7.49 -3.69 -6.23
CA ASP A 31 -6.70 -2.74 -5.43
C ASP A 31 -5.55 -2.15 -6.25
N ALA A 32 -4.95 -1.06 -5.75
CA ALA A 32 -3.74 -0.49 -6.33
C ALA A 32 -2.66 -0.25 -5.27
N THR A 33 -1.42 -0.55 -5.62
CA THR A 33 -0.25 -0.25 -4.77
C THR A 33 0.56 0.88 -5.38
N THR A 34 0.94 1.83 -4.54
CA THR A 34 1.94 2.83 -4.88
C THR A 34 3.20 2.65 -4.04
N ASN A 35 4.25 3.34 -4.43
CA ASN A 35 5.49 3.51 -3.67
C ASN A 35 6.01 4.93 -3.98
N PRO A 36 7.01 5.45 -3.25
CA PRO A 36 7.48 6.83 -3.44
C PRO A 36 7.88 7.14 -4.89
N SER A 37 8.51 6.20 -5.60
CA SER A 37 8.89 6.37 -7.01
C SER A 37 7.67 6.50 -7.93
N LEU A 38 6.63 5.69 -7.70
CA LEU A 38 5.37 5.74 -8.47
C LEU A 38 4.59 7.02 -8.20
N ILE A 39 4.55 7.48 -6.94
CA ILE A 39 3.92 8.76 -6.57
C ILE A 39 4.67 9.92 -7.23
N LEU A 40 6.00 9.92 -7.19
CA LEU A 40 6.82 10.95 -7.83
C LEU A 40 6.58 11.00 -9.35
N ALA A 41 6.46 9.84 -10.00
CA ALA A 41 6.12 9.77 -11.41
C ALA A 41 4.73 10.35 -11.70
N ALA A 42 3.73 10.00 -10.88
CA ALA A 42 2.35 10.46 -11.05
C ALA A 42 2.15 11.95 -10.74
N ALA A 43 2.80 12.48 -9.69
CA ALA A 43 2.66 13.88 -9.26
C ALA A 43 3.17 14.90 -10.29
N ASN A 44 4.01 14.48 -11.23
CA ASN A 44 4.48 15.33 -12.33
C ASN A 44 3.50 15.41 -13.50
N MET A 45 2.35 14.71 -13.45
CA MET A 45 1.38 14.66 -14.54
C MET A 45 0.14 15.50 -14.21
N LYS A 46 0.05 16.70 -14.79
CA LYS A 46 -1.05 17.68 -14.59
C LYS A 46 -2.46 17.14 -14.83
N GLN A 47 -2.59 16.05 -15.60
CA GLN A 47 -3.88 15.44 -15.93
C GLN A 47 -4.51 14.64 -14.78
N TYR A 48 -3.79 14.42 -13.66
CA TYR A 48 -4.22 13.53 -12.59
C TYR A 48 -4.80 14.18 -11.34
N ASP A 49 -4.82 15.52 -11.27
CA ASP A 49 -5.35 16.24 -10.09
C ASP A 49 -6.79 15.84 -9.75
N ASN A 50 -7.64 15.60 -10.76
CA ASN A 50 -9.05 15.21 -10.58
C ASN A 50 -9.27 13.69 -10.53
N LEU A 51 -8.26 12.86 -10.84
CA LEU A 51 -8.43 11.40 -10.95
C LEU A 51 -8.14 10.64 -9.66
N ILE A 52 -7.41 11.26 -8.74
CA ILE A 52 -7.01 10.65 -7.46
C ILE A 52 -8.24 10.25 -6.63
N GLU A 53 -9.23 11.15 -6.53
CA GLU A 53 -10.46 10.89 -5.77
C GLU A 53 -11.26 9.72 -6.36
N ASP A 54 -11.37 9.66 -7.70
CA ASP A 54 -12.10 8.61 -8.41
C ASP A 54 -11.53 7.21 -8.18
N VAL A 55 -10.20 7.08 -8.08
CA VAL A 55 -9.56 5.79 -7.81
C VAL A 55 -9.74 5.38 -6.37
N ILE A 56 -9.50 6.29 -5.43
CA ILE A 56 -9.63 6.00 -4.00
C ILE A 56 -11.06 5.61 -3.63
N ASN A 57 -12.06 6.13 -4.35
CA ASN A 57 -13.45 5.72 -4.16
C ASN A 57 -13.76 4.30 -4.66
N LYS A 58 -12.95 3.74 -5.58
CA LYS A 58 -13.22 2.45 -6.24
C LYS A 58 -12.42 1.29 -5.66
N CYS A 59 -11.27 1.54 -5.03
CA CYS A 59 -10.39 0.51 -4.51
C CYS A 59 -9.69 0.92 -3.21
N ARG A 60 -8.95 -0.01 -2.57
CA ARG A 60 -7.98 0.38 -1.55
C ARG A 60 -6.68 0.84 -2.21
N VAL A 61 -6.07 1.87 -1.63
CA VAL A 61 -4.80 2.43 -2.09
C VAL A 61 -3.73 2.27 -1.01
N SER A 62 -2.61 1.64 -1.37
CA SER A 62 -1.44 1.61 -0.50
C SER A 62 -0.59 2.87 -0.65
N THR A 63 -0.34 3.56 0.45
CA THR A 63 0.45 4.80 0.52
C THR A 63 1.63 4.61 1.46
N GLU A 64 2.83 4.75 0.93
CA GLU A 64 4.06 4.45 1.66
C GLU A 64 4.51 5.60 2.55
N VAL A 65 4.91 5.27 3.77
CA VAL A 65 5.62 6.19 4.65
C VAL A 65 7.03 6.43 4.12
N ASP A 66 7.58 7.60 4.43
CA ASP A 66 8.95 7.95 4.09
C ASP A 66 9.94 6.88 4.57
N ALA A 67 10.62 6.22 3.64
CA ALA A 67 11.56 5.14 3.94
C ALA A 67 12.73 5.58 4.86
N ARG A 68 13.02 6.88 4.99
CA ARG A 68 14.02 7.38 5.96
C ARG A 68 13.62 7.10 7.41
N LEU A 69 12.33 6.86 7.67
CA LEU A 69 11.79 6.52 8.98
C LEU A 69 11.77 5.01 9.24
N SER A 70 12.30 4.16 8.35
CA SER A 70 12.18 2.69 8.44
C SER A 70 12.65 2.11 9.78
N PHE A 71 13.58 2.77 10.47
CA PHE A 71 14.13 2.36 11.77
C PHE A 71 13.67 3.26 12.93
N ASP A 72 12.63 4.07 12.72
CA ASP A 72 12.00 4.92 13.72
C ASP A 72 10.52 4.52 13.86
N CYS A 73 10.22 3.69 14.86
CA CYS A 73 8.87 3.19 15.11
C CYS A 73 7.88 4.35 15.36
N GLN A 74 8.23 5.28 16.24
CA GLN A 74 7.33 6.39 16.58
C GLN A 74 7.19 7.37 15.41
N GLY A 75 8.27 7.63 14.68
CA GLY A 75 8.27 8.43 13.46
C GLY A 75 7.31 7.86 12.41
N GLN A 76 7.34 6.54 12.20
CA GLN A 76 6.41 5.86 11.29
C GLN A 76 4.96 5.98 11.74
N ILE A 77 4.65 5.74 13.02
CA ILE A 77 3.29 5.88 13.57
C ILE A 77 2.77 7.31 13.39
N ASN A 78 3.59 8.31 13.71
CA ASN A 78 3.23 9.72 13.58
C ASN A 78 2.97 10.10 12.12
N LYS A 79 3.83 9.63 11.20
CA LYS A 79 3.68 9.90 9.77
C LYS A 79 2.45 9.20 9.19
N ALA A 80 2.19 7.96 9.59
CA ALA A 80 1.00 7.20 9.20
C ALA A 80 -0.29 7.92 9.60
N LYS A 81 -0.40 8.33 10.88
CA LYS A 81 -1.54 9.12 11.37
C LYS A 81 -1.72 10.43 10.61
N HIS A 82 -0.62 11.14 10.33
CA HIS A 82 -0.68 12.37 9.56
C HIS A 82 -1.18 12.14 8.12
N LEU A 83 -0.77 11.06 7.47
CA LEU A 83 -1.28 10.70 6.14
C LEU A 83 -2.79 10.39 6.17
N ILE A 84 -3.25 9.66 7.19
CA ILE A 84 -4.68 9.39 7.38
C ILE A 84 -5.48 10.69 7.57
N ASP A 85 -4.99 11.61 8.42
CA ASP A 85 -5.62 12.93 8.61
C ASP A 85 -5.70 13.73 7.28
N LEU A 86 -4.68 13.63 6.42
CA LEU A 86 -4.71 14.26 5.09
C LEU A 86 -5.74 13.62 4.14
N TYR A 87 -6.05 12.34 4.29
CA TYR A 87 -7.11 11.66 3.55
C TYR A 87 -8.49 12.05 4.10
N GLU A 88 -8.68 12.01 5.43
CA GLU A 88 -9.95 12.36 6.08
C GLU A 88 -10.37 13.81 5.79
N LYS A 89 -9.41 14.75 5.76
CA LYS A 89 -9.64 16.14 5.34
C LYS A 89 -10.16 16.30 3.91
N ARG A 90 -9.93 15.30 3.06
CA ARG A 90 -10.46 15.23 1.68
C ARG A 90 -11.72 14.35 1.59
N GLY A 91 -12.31 13.97 2.72
CA GLY A 91 -13.51 13.13 2.76
C GLY A 91 -13.24 11.65 2.47
N ILE A 92 -11.98 11.22 2.47
CA ILE A 92 -11.60 9.83 2.21
C ILE A 92 -11.49 9.08 3.54
N SER A 93 -12.28 8.02 3.69
CA SER A 93 -12.22 7.15 4.86
C SER A 93 -10.91 6.35 4.89
N LYS A 94 -10.31 6.23 6.08
CA LYS A 94 -9.13 5.40 6.32
C LYS A 94 -9.30 3.93 5.92
N GLU A 95 -10.52 3.42 5.88
CA GLU A 95 -10.84 2.05 5.40
C GLU A 95 -10.44 1.82 3.93
N ARG A 96 -10.27 2.91 3.16
CA ARG A 96 -9.80 2.89 1.77
C ARG A 96 -8.27 2.93 1.65
N ILE A 97 -7.55 3.07 2.75
CA ILE A 97 -6.11 3.32 2.74
C ILE A 97 -5.39 2.18 3.45
N LEU A 98 -4.31 1.71 2.84
CA LEU A 98 -3.33 0.85 3.48
C LEU A 98 -2.04 1.66 3.68
N ILE A 99 -1.63 1.88 4.92
CA ILE A 99 -0.34 2.51 5.18
C ILE A 99 0.76 1.49 4.92
N LYS A 100 1.62 1.80 3.95
CA LYS A 100 2.68 0.90 3.52
C LYS A 100 3.98 1.22 4.28
N LEU A 101 4.54 0.20 4.94
CA LEU A 101 5.72 0.31 5.80
C LEU A 101 6.77 -0.74 5.39
N SER A 102 8.05 -0.41 5.52
CA SER A 102 9.14 -1.37 5.35
C SER A 102 9.10 -2.43 6.45
N SER A 103 9.35 -3.69 6.10
CA SER A 103 9.33 -4.81 7.06
C SER A 103 10.63 -4.96 7.86
N THR A 104 11.11 -3.84 8.41
CA THR A 104 12.08 -3.81 9.51
C THR A 104 11.38 -4.20 10.81
N TRP A 105 12.14 -4.46 11.87
CA TRP A 105 11.54 -4.73 13.19
C TRP A 105 10.70 -3.55 13.68
N GLU A 106 11.25 -2.33 13.59
CA GLU A 106 10.57 -1.10 13.98
C GLU A 106 9.31 -0.84 13.14
N GLY A 107 9.36 -1.13 11.84
CA GLY A 107 8.19 -1.03 10.96
C GLY A 107 7.09 -2.01 11.33
N ILE A 108 7.43 -3.26 11.67
CA ILE A 108 6.46 -4.27 12.13
C ILE A 108 5.84 -3.87 13.47
N GLN A 109 6.64 -3.36 14.40
CA GLN A 109 6.12 -2.86 15.68
C GLN A 109 5.22 -1.63 15.50
N ALA A 110 5.55 -0.73 14.58
CA ALA A 110 4.71 0.39 14.21
C ALA A 110 3.38 -0.08 13.60
N ALA A 111 3.43 -1.05 12.67
CA ALA A 111 2.25 -1.63 12.04
C ALA A 111 1.32 -2.28 13.07
N LYS A 112 1.86 -3.05 14.01
CA LYS A 112 1.10 -3.64 15.11
C LYS A 112 0.33 -2.57 15.89
N GLU A 113 1.00 -1.48 16.26
CA GLU A 113 0.33 -0.41 17.00
C GLU A 113 -0.74 0.30 16.15
N LEU A 114 -0.46 0.52 14.86
CA LEU A 114 -1.40 1.13 13.92
C LEU A 114 -2.69 0.32 13.77
N GLU A 115 -2.56 -1.00 13.62
CA GLU A 115 -3.69 -1.93 13.53
C GLU A 115 -4.45 -1.98 14.88
N ASP A 116 -3.75 -2.33 15.97
CA ASP A 116 -4.37 -2.65 17.26
C ASP A 116 -5.01 -1.42 17.94
N LYS A 117 -4.30 -0.28 17.95
CA LYS A 117 -4.72 0.90 18.74
C LYS A 117 -5.50 1.93 17.93
N TYR A 118 -5.26 2.01 16.63
CA TYR A 118 -5.80 3.08 15.79
C TYR A 118 -6.70 2.58 14.67
N GLY A 119 -6.77 1.27 14.42
CA GLY A 119 -7.49 0.70 13.30
C GLY A 119 -7.05 1.32 11.99
N ILE A 120 -5.73 1.46 11.80
CA ILE A 120 -5.10 1.93 10.57
C ILE A 120 -4.45 0.72 9.90
N HIS A 121 -5.07 0.27 8.82
CA HIS A 121 -4.64 -0.94 8.12
C HIS A 121 -3.31 -0.75 7.40
N CYS A 122 -2.44 -1.75 7.52
CA CYS A 122 -1.06 -1.69 7.06
C CYS A 122 -0.76 -2.68 5.93
N ASN A 123 0.10 -2.26 5.01
CA ASN A 123 0.71 -3.08 3.97
C ASN A 123 2.23 -3.19 4.24
N MET A 124 2.69 -4.35 4.69
CA MET A 124 4.11 -4.57 4.98
C MET A 124 4.88 -4.92 3.71
N THR A 125 5.83 -4.08 3.31
CA THR A 125 6.61 -4.20 2.07
C THR A 125 8.08 -4.53 2.34
N LEU A 126 8.89 -4.77 1.29
CA LEU A 126 10.29 -5.16 1.42
C LEU A 126 10.49 -6.43 2.28
N ILE A 127 9.63 -7.43 2.05
CA ILE A 127 9.71 -8.75 2.70
C ILE A 127 10.52 -9.68 1.81
N PHE A 128 11.61 -10.19 2.37
CA PHE A 128 12.59 -11.06 1.70
C PHE A 128 12.88 -12.34 2.47
N SER A 129 12.46 -12.43 3.73
CA SER A 129 12.73 -13.58 4.60
C SER A 129 11.45 -14.12 5.24
N PHE A 130 11.47 -15.41 5.56
CA PHE A 130 10.40 -16.06 6.28
C PHE A 130 10.18 -15.45 7.67
N VAL A 131 11.25 -15.01 8.34
CA VAL A 131 11.17 -14.37 9.66
C VAL A 131 10.37 -13.07 9.60
N GLN A 132 10.55 -12.25 8.56
CA GLN A 132 9.74 -11.05 8.37
C GLN A 132 8.26 -11.41 8.17
N ALA A 133 7.96 -12.44 7.36
CA ALA A 133 6.58 -12.86 7.11
C ALA A 133 5.89 -13.36 8.39
N LEU A 134 6.57 -14.18 9.20
CA LEU A 134 6.08 -14.64 10.50
C LEU A 134 5.84 -13.48 11.46
N ALA A 135 6.82 -12.57 11.60
CA ALA A 135 6.69 -11.43 12.49
C ALA A 135 5.53 -10.49 12.08
N CYS A 136 5.29 -10.31 10.78
CA CYS A 136 4.13 -9.59 10.27
C CYS A 136 2.81 -10.29 10.64
N ALA A 137 2.76 -11.63 10.54
CA ALA A 137 1.58 -12.41 10.90
C ALA A 137 1.28 -12.33 12.41
N ASP A 138 2.31 -12.44 13.26
CA ASP A 138 2.19 -12.30 14.72
C ASP A 138 1.77 -10.88 15.14
N ALA A 139 2.15 -9.88 14.35
CA ALA A 139 1.73 -8.49 14.49
C ALA A 139 0.32 -8.21 13.95
N GLN A 140 -0.35 -9.21 13.38
CA GLN A 140 -1.71 -9.13 12.84
C GLN A 140 -1.90 -8.01 11.78
N VAL A 141 -0.88 -7.77 10.97
CA VAL A 141 -0.97 -6.77 9.89
C VAL A 141 -1.97 -7.21 8.82
N THR A 142 -2.67 -6.24 8.23
CA THR A 142 -3.72 -6.50 7.23
C THR A 142 -3.19 -7.17 5.96
N LEU A 143 -2.04 -6.73 5.46
CA LEU A 143 -1.49 -7.20 4.19
C LEU A 143 0.04 -7.24 4.20
N ILE A 144 0.62 -8.22 3.51
CA ILE A 144 2.06 -8.31 3.23
C ILE A 144 2.33 -8.32 1.72
N SER A 145 3.42 -7.67 1.30
CA SER A 145 3.86 -7.55 -0.10
C SER A 145 5.30 -8.09 -0.26
N PRO A 146 5.48 -9.43 -0.35
CA PRO A 146 6.78 -10.05 -0.59
C PRO A 146 7.30 -9.80 -2.01
N PHE A 147 8.60 -9.56 -2.12
CA PHE A 147 9.22 -9.13 -3.38
C PHE A 147 9.79 -10.33 -4.16
N VAL A 148 9.02 -10.87 -5.10
CA VAL A 148 9.45 -12.04 -5.89
C VAL A 148 10.61 -11.72 -6.82
N GLY A 149 10.51 -10.67 -7.66
CA GLY A 149 11.53 -10.35 -8.67
C GLY A 149 12.91 -10.06 -8.07
N ARG A 150 12.95 -9.30 -6.98
CA ARG A 150 14.19 -8.90 -6.29
C ARG A 150 14.88 -10.03 -5.54
N ILE A 151 14.19 -11.14 -5.27
CA ILE A 151 14.82 -12.36 -4.73
C ILE A 151 15.56 -13.12 -5.83
N TYR A 152 15.11 -13.00 -7.08
CA TYR A 152 15.69 -13.67 -8.23
C TYR A 152 16.88 -12.91 -8.85
N ASP A 153 16.87 -11.57 -8.76
CA ASP A 153 17.98 -10.68 -9.16
C ASP A 153 19.32 -11.03 -8.48
#